data_AF-A0A539DNX3-F1
#
_entry.id   AF-A0A539DNX3-F1
#
_cell.length_a   1.000
_cell.length_b   1.000
_cell.length_c   1.000
_cell.angle_alpha   90.00
_cell.angle_beta   90.00
_cell.angle_gamma   90.00
#
_symmetry.space_group_name_H-M   'P 1'
#
loop_
_entity.id
_entity.type
_entity.pdbx_description
1 polymer ?
#
loop_
_entity_poly.entity_id
_entity_poly.type
_entity_poly.pdbx_seq_one_letter_code
_entity_poly.pdbx_strand_id
1 'polypeptide(L)' 'VAALGNVVAQLHLHHIVRYRDDVAWPAPVWGKVPAKPYTATELAVMVARVKRALGDRVEWLL' A
#
# COMPACT_ATOMS: atom_id res chain seq x y z
N VAL A 1 -13.35 4.98 0.84
CA VAL A 1 -12.86 3.75 1.52
C VAL A 1 -13.20 2.58 0.61
N ALA A 2 -12.25 1.67 0.34
CA ALA A 2 -12.53 0.49 -0.45
C ALA A 2 -12.15 -0.75 0.36
N ALA A 3 -13.18 -1.44 0.85
CA ALA A 3 -13.09 -2.84 1.25
C ALA A 3 -13.58 -3.64 0.04
N LEU A 4 -12.65 -4.01 -0.86
CA LEU A 4 -13.07 -4.60 -2.14
C LEU A 4 -13.46 -6.05 -1.99
N GLY A 5 -12.73 -6.89 -1.23
CA GLY A 5 -13.17 -8.23 -0.79
C GLY A 5 -13.65 -9.24 -1.85
N ASN A 6 -13.64 -8.87 -3.14
CA ASN A 6 -14.31 -9.61 -4.21
C ASN A 6 -13.58 -10.89 -4.62
N VAL A 7 -12.27 -10.96 -4.35
CA VAL A 7 -11.41 -12.11 -4.71
C VAL A 7 -10.84 -12.79 -3.47
N VAL A 8 -10.39 -12.02 -2.47
CA VAL A 8 -9.86 -12.55 -1.21
C VAL A 8 -10.85 -12.26 -0.09
N ALA A 9 -11.44 -13.32 0.45
CA ALA A 9 -12.52 -13.25 1.45
C ALA A 9 -12.07 -12.78 2.84
N GLN A 10 -10.78 -12.94 3.17
CA GLN A 10 -10.24 -12.43 4.44
C GLN A 10 -10.34 -10.90 4.47
N LEU A 11 -10.88 -10.35 5.56
CA LEU A 11 -10.95 -8.90 5.75
C LEU A 11 -9.56 -8.26 5.69
N HIS A 12 -9.40 -7.26 4.85
CA HIS A 12 -8.21 -6.42 4.76
C HIS A 12 -8.59 -5.00 4.32
N LEU A 13 -7.81 -4.02 4.77
CA LEU A 13 -8.07 -2.60 4.50
C LEU A 13 -6.93 -1.99 3.69
N HIS A 14 -7.26 -1.46 2.51
CA HIS A 14 -6.28 -0.79 1.67
C HIS A 14 -6.05 0.66 2.13
N HIS A 15 -4.79 0.98 2.46
CA HIS A 15 -4.34 2.35 2.74
C HIS A 15 -3.40 2.79 1.63
N ILE A 16 -3.85 3.72 0.77
CA ILE A 16 -3.13 4.11 -0.45
C ILE A 16 -3.05 5.64 -0.51
N VAL A 17 -1.82 6.17 -0.51
CA VAL A 17 -1.56 7.60 -0.70
C VAL A 17 -1.74 7.96 -2.18
N ARG A 18 -2.49 9.02 -2.48
CA ARG A 18 -2.84 9.46 -3.84
C ARG A 18 -2.40 10.90 -4.08
N TYR A 19 -2.01 11.21 -5.30
CA TYR A 19 -1.60 12.54 -5.75
C TYR A 19 -2.31 12.90 -7.06
N ARG A 20 -2.49 14.20 -7.36
CA ARG A 20 -3.22 14.64 -8.56
C ARG A 20 -2.55 14.23 -9.87
N ASP A 21 -1.26 14.00 -9.82
CA ASP A 21 -0.38 13.61 -10.92
C ASP A 21 -0.07 12.10 -10.90
N ASP A 22 -0.66 11.32 -10.00
CA ASP A 22 -0.49 9.86 -10.04
C ASP A 22 -1.20 9.25 -11.25
N VAL A 23 -0.63 8.16 -11.78
CA VAL A 23 -1.06 7.52 -13.03
C VAL A 23 -2.53 7.10 -13.07
N ALA A 24 -3.16 6.94 -11.91
CA ALA A 24 -4.54 6.51 -11.81
C ALA A 24 -5.47 7.67 -11.46
N TRP A 25 -5.01 8.87 -11.13
CA TRP A 25 -5.86 9.97 -10.71
C TRP A 25 -6.76 10.47 -11.87
N PRO A 26 -8.05 10.77 -11.63
CA PRO A 26 -8.81 10.67 -10.37
C PRO A 26 -9.46 9.30 -10.14
N ALA A 27 -9.23 8.33 -11.02
CA ALA A 27 -9.79 6.99 -10.93
C ALA A 27 -9.18 6.16 -9.77
N PRO A 28 -9.83 5.05 -9.39
CA PRO A 28 -9.24 4.06 -8.50
C PRO A 28 -7.99 3.40 -9.10
N VAL A 29 -7.06 2.96 -8.24
CA VAL A 29 -5.80 2.33 -8.69
C VAL A 29 -5.94 0.88 -9.14
N TRP A 30 -6.96 0.16 -8.65
CA TRP A 30 -7.10 -1.29 -8.86
C TRP A 30 -7.32 -1.62 -10.34
N GLY A 31 -6.41 -2.41 -10.93
CA GLY A 31 -6.48 -2.84 -12.32
C GLY A 31 -6.24 -1.74 -13.36
N LYS A 32 -5.90 -0.51 -12.94
CA LYS A 32 -5.71 0.62 -13.86
C LYS A 32 -4.41 0.50 -14.67
N VAL A 33 -3.35 0.02 -14.04
CA VAL A 33 -2.03 -0.22 -14.65
C VAL A 33 -1.40 -1.49 -14.08
N PRO A 34 -0.47 -2.14 -14.80
CA PRO A 34 0.32 -3.25 -14.26
C PRO A 34 1.09 -2.82 -13.00
N ALA A 35 1.19 -3.72 -12.02
CA ALA A 35 1.99 -3.48 -10.83
C ALA A 35 3.47 -3.36 -11.19
N LYS A 36 4.15 -2.31 -10.68
CA LYS A 36 5.60 -2.19 -10.75
C LYS A 36 6.20 -2.68 -9.42
N PRO A 37 6.95 -3.79 -9.40
CA PRO A 37 7.60 -4.25 -8.18
C PRO A 37 8.64 -3.24 -7.67
N TYR A 38 8.75 -3.12 -6.35
CA TYR A 38 9.88 -2.44 -5.73
C TYR A 38 11.16 -3.24 -5.98
N THR A 39 12.27 -2.53 -6.20
CA THR A 39 13.60 -3.11 -6.03
C THR A 39 13.85 -3.46 -4.55
N ALA A 40 14.83 -4.34 -4.28
CA ALA A 40 15.19 -4.71 -2.91
C ALA A 40 15.54 -3.48 -2.05
N THR A 41 16.25 -2.51 -2.62
CA THR A 41 16.63 -1.27 -1.94
C THR A 41 15.43 -0.38 -1.64
N GLU A 42 14.54 -0.15 -2.61
CA GLU A 42 13.35 0.67 -2.40
C GLU A 42 12.43 0.06 -1.35
N LEU A 43 12.26 -1.28 -1.37
CA LEU A 43 11.47 -2.00 -0.38
C LEU A 43 12.04 -1.82 1.03
N ALA A 44 13.36 -2.01 1.20
CA ALA A 44 14.02 -1.85 2.49
C ALA A 44 13.84 -0.44 3.06
N VAL A 45 14.00 0.59 2.22
CA VAL A 45 13.80 1.99 2.61
C VAL A 45 12.34 2.26 3.02
N MET A 46 11.37 1.77 2.24
CA MET A 46 9.95 1.99 2.53
C MET A 46 9.52 1.28 3.81
N VAL A 47 9.96 0.04 4.06
CA VAL A 47 9.69 -0.69 5.30
C VAL A 47 10.26 0.06 6.50
N ALA A 48 11.51 0.52 6.44
CA ALA A 48 12.12 1.29 7.52
C ALA A 48 11.35 2.58 7.82
N ARG A 49 10.89 3.29 6.78
CA ARG A 49 10.09 4.51 6.91
C ARG A 49 8.74 4.25 7.59
N VAL A 50 8.03 3.19 7.17
CA VAL A 50 6.73 2.82 7.76
C VAL A 50 6.89 2.36 9.20
N LYS A 51 7.91 1.51 9.48
CA LYS A 51 8.24 1.08 10.85
C LYS A 51 8.48 2.25 11.78
N ARG A 52 9.31 3.20 11.36
CA ARG A 52 9.57 4.43 12.13
C ARG A 52 8.31 5.26 12.34
N ALA A 53 7.46 5.39 11.31
CA ALA A 53 6.25 6.20 11.40
C ALA A 53 5.22 5.61 12.36
N LEU A 54 5.04 4.29 12.35
CA LEU A 54 4.08 3.60 13.20
C LEU A 54 4.61 3.35 14.62
N GLY A 55 5.93 3.20 14.79
CA GLY A 55 6.59 3.03 16.09
C GLY A 55 6.02 1.86 16.87
N ASP A 56 5.81 2.06 18.18
CA ASP A 56 5.32 1.05 19.12
C ASP A 56 3.79 0.94 19.16
N ARG A 57 3.08 1.67 18.29
CA ARG A 57 1.61 1.57 18.18
C ARG A 57 1.16 0.25 17.53
N VAL A 58 2.09 -0.48 16.96
CA VAL A 58 1.87 -1.76 16.29
C VAL A 58 2.93 -2.73 16.77
N GLU A 59 2.52 -3.95 17.13
CA GLU A 59 3.46 -5.02 17.43
C GLU A 59 4.09 -5.54 16.14
N TRP A 60 5.41 -5.45 16.04
CA TRP A 60 6.16 -5.96 14.90
C TRP A 60 6.49 -7.43 15.17
N LEU A 61 5.62 -8.33 14.74
CA LEU A 61 5.96 -9.76 14.71
C LEU A 61 7.12 -9.95 13.70
N LEU A 62 8.23 -10.50 14.19
CA LEU A 62 9.41 -10.90 13.40
C LEU A 62 9.17 -12.24 12.72
#